data_AF-A0A6N2KVY1-F1
#
_entry.id   AF-A0A6N2KVY1-F1
#
_cell.length_a   1.000
_cell.length_b   1.000
_cell.length_c   1.000
_cell.angle_alpha   90.00
_cell.angle_beta   90.00
_cell.angle_gamma   90.00
#
_symmetry.space_group_name_H-M   'P 1'
#
loop_
_entity.id
_entity.type
_entity.pdbx_description
1 polymer ?
#
loop_
_entity_poly.entity_id
_entity_poly.type
_entity_poly.pdbx_seq_one_letter_code
_entity_poly.pdbx_strand_id
1 'polypeptide(L)'
;MIFRDVVSWTSMISAYGMGSQGKDAVALFEKMRDSGFTPDWIAFVSVLAACSHAGLVDEGRNCFNLMAEYGITPGIEHYNCMVDLLGRAGKIDEAYHLTRQMPMEPNERVWVSSEQSGYYVLLSNIYAKAGRWQDVETVRSIMSSKGIKKIPGNSNVEINGHVYTFLAGDQSHTQSKEIYKELDVLVGRMKELGYMPETDSALHDVEEEDKECHLAVHSEKLAIVFAILNTKPGSTIRITKNIRVCGDCHVAAKLISKIAD
;
A
#
# COMPACT_ATOMS: atom_id res chain seq x y z
N MET A 1 -12.60 -9.15 -36.48
CA MET A 1 -12.49 -10.20 -35.45
C MET A 1 -11.42 -9.77 -34.48
N ILE A 2 -11.77 -9.57 -33.20
CA ILE A 2 -10.77 -9.26 -32.17
C ILE A 2 -10.09 -10.59 -31.83
N PHE A 3 -8.83 -10.73 -32.22
CA PHE A 3 -8.03 -11.91 -31.89
C PHE A 3 -7.77 -11.87 -30.38
N ARG A 4 -8.32 -12.84 -29.63
CA ARG A 4 -7.95 -13.00 -28.22
C ARG A 4 -6.64 -13.75 -28.17
N ASP A 5 -5.60 -13.09 -27.69
CA ASP A 5 -4.32 -13.70 -27.36
C ASP A 5 -4.11 -13.70 -25.83
N VAL A 6 -3.02 -14.31 -25.38
CA VAL A 6 -2.66 -14.39 -23.95
C VAL A 6 -2.61 -13.00 -23.32
N VAL A 7 -2.08 -12.01 -24.04
CA VAL A 7 -1.96 -10.62 -23.56
C VAL A 7 -3.35 -10.02 -23.28
N SER A 8 -4.33 -10.24 -24.17
CA SER A 8 -5.69 -9.76 -23.98
C SER A 8 -6.38 -10.40 -22.77
N TRP A 9 -6.14 -11.69 -22.51
CA TRP A 9 -6.67 -12.38 -21.31
C TRP A 9 -6.04 -11.85 -20.03
N THR A 10 -4.71 -11.76 -19.98
CA THR A 10 -3.95 -11.23 -18.85
C THR A 10 -4.35 -9.78 -18.53
N SER A 11 -4.58 -8.97 -19.55
CA SER A 11 -5.07 -7.58 -19.38
C SER A 11 -6.47 -7.55 -18.75
N MET A 12 -7.38 -8.43 -19.18
CA MET A 12 -8.71 -8.55 -18.58
C MET A 12 -8.62 -9.01 -17.13
N ILE A 13 -7.87 -10.09 -16.84
CA ILE A 13 -7.71 -10.62 -15.47
C ILE A 13 -7.19 -9.53 -14.52
N SER A 14 -6.18 -8.77 -14.96
CA SER A 14 -5.63 -7.65 -14.19
C SER A 14 -6.65 -6.55 -13.93
N ALA A 15 -7.46 -6.20 -14.92
CA ALA A 15 -8.52 -5.19 -14.79
C ALA A 15 -9.60 -5.61 -13.78
N TYR A 16 -10.05 -6.87 -13.83
CA TYR A 16 -11.01 -7.41 -12.86
C TYR A 16 -10.42 -7.51 -11.44
N GLY A 17 -9.12 -7.80 -11.33
CA GLY A 17 -8.39 -7.82 -10.05
C GLY A 17 -8.37 -6.46 -9.33
N MET A 18 -8.28 -5.35 -10.06
CA MET A 18 -8.35 -3.99 -9.49
C MET A 18 -9.77 -3.60 -9.04
N GLY A 19 -10.80 -4.25 -9.57
CA GLY A 19 -12.22 -3.92 -9.37
C GLY A 19 -12.90 -4.52 -8.13
N SER A 20 -12.16 -5.13 -7.19
CA SER A 20 -12.72 -5.96 -6.09
C SER A 20 -13.47 -7.22 -6.58
N GLN A 21 -13.30 -7.59 -7.85
CA GLN A 21 -13.98 -8.71 -8.52
C GLN A 21 -13.05 -9.92 -8.64
N GLY A 22 -12.36 -10.30 -7.56
CA GLY A 22 -11.35 -11.36 -7.59
C GLY A 22 -11.90 -12.71 -8.05
N LYS A 23 -13.14 -13.05 -7.71
CA LYS A 23 -13.79 -14.29 -8.19
C LYS A 23 -13.98 -14.30 -9.71
N ASP A 24 -14.32 -13.16 -10.29
CA ASP A 24 -14.48 -13.02 -11.74
C ASP A 24 -13.13 -13.10 -12.45
N ALA A 25 -12.07 -12.55 -11.83
CA ALA A 25 -10.71 -12.69 -12.32
C ALA A 25 -10.23 -14.15 -12.35
N VAL A 26 -10.53 -14.92 -11.29
CA VAL A 26 -10.25 -16.38 -11.25
C VAL A 26 -11.07 -17.12 -12.31
N ALA A 27 -12.37 -16.80 -12.45
CA ALA A 27 -13.21 -17.43 -13.48
C ALA A 27 -12.72 -17.13 -14.91
N LEU A 28 -12.19 -15.93 -15.16
CA LEU A 28 -11.57 -15.56 -16.42
C LEU A 28 -10.27 -16.34 -16.67
N PHE A 29 -9.47 -16.56 -15.63
CA PHE A 29 -8.26 -17.38 -15.72
C PHE A 29 -8.60 -18.84 -16.05
N GLU A 30 -9.60 -19.43 -15.41
CA GLU A 30 -10.10 -20.77 -15.75
C GLU A 30 -10.60 -20.83 -17.21
N LYS A 31 -11.37 -19.83 -17.63
CA LYS A 31 -11.88 -19.76 -18.99
C LYS A 31 -10.78 -19.62 -20.05
N MET A 32 -9.69 -18.91 -19.74
CA MET A 32 -8.51 -18.82 -20.59
C MET A 32 -7.92 -20.21 -20.84
N ARG A 33 -7.79 -21.01 -19.78
CA ARG A 33 -7.29 -22.39 -19.83
C ARG A 33 -8.22 -23.30 -20.63
N ASP A 34 -9.53 -23.25 -20.35
CA ASP A 34 -10.55 -24.04 -21.06
C ASP A 34 -10.62 -23.70 -22.56
N SER A 35 -10.26 -22.47 -22.92
CA SER A 35 -10.19 -22.01 -24.32
C SER A 35 -8.91 -22.47 -25.03
N GLY A 36 -8.06 -23.26 -24.38
CA GLY A 36 -6.83 -23.81 -24.96
C GLY A 36 -5.64 -22.85 -24.96
N PHE A 37 -5.73 -21.71 -24.27
CA PHE A 37 -4.59 -20.80 -24.12
C PHE A 37 -3.75 -21.23 -22.94
N THR A 38 -2.44 -21.34 -23.14
CA THR A 38 -1.48 -21.60 -22.08
C THR A 38 -1.25 -20.32 -21.28
N PRO A 39 -1.60 -20.26 -19.98
CA PRO A 39 -1.25 -19.14 -19.13
C PRO A 39 0.26 -18.99 -19.04
N ASP A 40 0.73 -17.76 -19.18
CA ASP A 40 2.13 -17.43 -19.03
C ASP A 40 2.43 -16.94 -17.61
N TRP A 41 3.70 -16.63 -17.37
CA TRP A 41 4.18 -16.12 -16.09
C TRP A 41 3.39 -14.88 -15.62
N ILE A 42 2.99 -13.99 -16.54
CA ILE A 42 2.27 -12.75 -16.19
C ILE A 42 0.81 -13.06 -15.81
N ALA A 43 0.15 -13.99 -16.52
CA ALA A 43 -1.20 -14.41 -16.21
C ALA A 43 -1.33 -14.94 -14.77
N PHE A 44 -0.32 -15.68 -14.30
CA PHE A 44 -0.25 -16.16 -12.92
C PHE A 44 -0.05 -15.03 -11.90
N VAL A 45 0.82 -14.05 -12.18
CA VAL A 45 0.92 -12.84 -11.33
C VAL A 45 -0.43 -12.12 -11.24
N SER A 46 -1.10 -11.91 -12.37
CA SER A 46 -2.38 -11.19 -12.43
C SER A 46 -3.48 -11.88 -11.62
N VAL A 47 -3.64 -13.20 -11.74
CA VAL A 47 -4.68 -13.93 -10.98
C VAL A 47 -4.35 -13.98 -9.48
N LEU A 48 -3.08 -14.14 -9.10
CA LEU A 48 -2.67 -14.12 -7.69
C LEU A 48 -2.88 -12.75 -7.04
N ALA A 49 -2.59 -11.66 -7.75
CA ALA A 49 -2.86 -10.31 -7.29
C ALA A 49 -4.37 -10.10 -7.05
N ALA A 50 -5.21 -10.59 -7.97
CA ALA A 50 -6.66 -10.56 -7.81
C ALA A 50 -7.14 -11.37 -6.59
N CYS A 51 -6.57 -12.56 -6.37
CA CYS A 51 -6.83 -13.36 -5.17
C CYS A 51 -6.45 -12.59 -3.90
N SER A 52 -5.27 -11.95 -3.89
CA SER A 52 -4.81 -11.13 -2.75
C SER A 52 -5.78 -10.01 -2.40
N HIS A 53 -6.19 -9.23 -3.40
CA HIS A 53 -7.11 -8.12 -3.19
C HIS A 53 -8.50 -8.56 -2.73
N ALA A 54 -8.96 -9.74 -3.15
CA ALA A 54 -10.26 -10.30 -2.76
C ALA A 54 -10.21 -11.23 -1.54
N GLY A 55 -9.03 -11.51 -0.97
CA GLY A 55 -8.87 -12.42 0.16
C GLY A 55 -9.16 -13.89 -0.15
N LEU A 56 -9.03 -14.31 -1.42
CA LEU A 56 -9.32 -15.67 -1.90
C LEU A 56 -8.12 -16.59 -1.66
N VAL A 57 -7.94 -17.02 -0.41
CA VAL A 57 -6.73 -17.74 0.02
C VAL A 57 -6.58 -19.09 -0.66
N ASP A 58 -7.67 -19.86 -0.77
CA ASP A 58 -7.61 -21.22 -1.30
C ASP A 58 -7.43 -21.20 -2.83
N GLU A 59 -8.11 -20.28 -3.52
CA GLU A 59 -7.90 -20.04 -4.94
C GLU A 59 -6.48 -19.56 -5.24
N GLY A 60 -5.94 -18.62 -4.45
CA GLY A 60 -4.56 -18.17 -4.58
C GLY A 60 -3.55 -19.31 -4.44
N ARG A 61 -3.72 -20.20 -3.46
CA ARG A 61 -2.87 -21.39 -3.28
C ARG A 61 -2.97 -22.34 -4.47
N ASN A 62 -4.18 -22.61 -4.95
CA ASN A 62 -4.41 -23.47 -6.10
C ASN A 62 -3.70 -22.90 -7.34
N CYS A 63 -3.88 -21.61 -7.63
CA CYS A 63 -3.19 -20.95 -8.74
C CYS A 63 -1.66 -21.00 -8.58
N PHE A 64 -1.13 -20.75 -7.39
CA PHE A 64 0.32 -20.79 -7.14
C PHE A 64 0.92 -22.18 -7.36
N ASN A 65 0.25 -23.23 -6.87
CA ASN A 65 0.71 -24.60 -7.06
C ASN A 65 0.59 -25.07 -8.52
N LEU A 66 -0.46 -24.62 -9.21
CA LEU A 66 -0.73 -24.96 -10.61
C LEU A 66 0.40 -24.51 -11.55
N MET A 67 1.18 -23.49 -11.19
CA MET A 67 2.34 -23.02 -11.97
C MET A 67 3.32 -24.15 -12.32
N ALA A 68 3.50 -25.13 -11.42
CA ALA A 68 4.38 -26.26 -11.62
C ALA A 68 3.94 -27.15 -12.80
N GLU A 69 2.62 -27.29 -13.01
CA GLU A 69 2.06 -28.04 -14.14
C GLU A 69 2.34 -27.37 -15.49
N TYR A 70 2.52 -26.04 -15.48
CA TYR A 70 2.89 -25.23 -16.64
C TYR A 70 4.42 -25.07 -16.79
N GLY A 71 5.22 -25.69 -15.91
CA GLY A 71 6.67 -25.53 -15.91
C GLY A 71 7.14 -24.12 -15.55
N ILE A 72 6.31 -23.34 -14.85
CA ILE A 72 6.61 -21.98 -14.46
C ILE A 72 7.19 -21.98 -13.04
N THR A 73 8.45 -21.55 -12.92
CA THR A 73 9.08 -21.34 -11.61
C THR A 73 8.58 -20.03 -10.99
N PRO A 74 8.05 -20.04 -9.74
CA PRO A 74 7.59 -18.82 -9.08
C PRO A 74 8.68 -17.76 -8.92
N GLY A 75 8.40 -16.57 -9.44
CA GLY A 75 9.21 -15.36 -9.26
C GLY A 75 8.85 -14.57 -8.00
N ILE A 76 9.59 -13.50 -7.71
CA ILE A 76 9.38 -12.66 -6.51
C ILE A 76 7.99 -12.04 -6.47
N GLU A 77 7.44 -11.70 -7.63
CA GLU A 77 6.13 -11.12 -7.85
C GLU A 77 5.01 -12.08 -7.44
N HIS A 78 5.19 -13.38 -7.70
CA HIS A 78 4.25 -14.42 -7.28
C HIS A 78 4.26 -14.60 -5.76
N TYR A 79 5.46 -14.66 -5.17
CA TYR A 79 5.61 -14.74 -3.72
C TYR A 79 5.05 -13.50 -3.01
N ASN A 80 5.26 -12.30 -3.56
CA ASN A 80 4.71 -11.07 -3.03
C ASN A 80 3.18 -11.11 -2.98
N CYS A 81 2.52 -11.57 -4.05
CA CYS A 81 1.07 -11.72 -4.07
C CYS A 81 0.59 -12.72 -3.01
N MET A 82 1.28 -13.85 -2.84
CA MET A 82 0.92 -14.86 -1.84
C MET A 82 1.15 -14.37 -0.40
N VAL A 83 2.24 -13.65 -0.14
CA VAL A 83 2.53 -13.07 1.18
C VAL A 83 1.51 -11.98 1.52
N ASP A 84 1.14 -11.13 0.57
CA ASP A 84 0.08 -10.11 0.76
C ASP A 84 -1.28 -10.79 1.04
N LEU A 85 -1.63 -11.83 0.28
CA LEU A 85 -2.85 -12.60 0.48
C LEU A 85 -2.92 -13.25 1.87
N LEU A 86 -1.87 -13.98 2.27
CA LEU A 86 -1.80 -14.65 3.57
C LEU A 86 -1.76 -13.63 4.72
N GLY A 87 -1.03 -12.54 4.56
CA GLY A 87 -0.95 -11.45 5.54
C GLY A 87 -2.30 -10.77 5.77
N ARG A 88 -3.03 -10.44 4.70
CA ARG A 88 -4.39 -9.88 4.78
C ARG A 88 -5.37 -10.84 5.44
N ALA A 89 -5.23 -12.14 5.19
CA ALA A 89 -6.04 -13.20 5.79
C ALA A 89 -5.65 -13.55 7.24
N GLY A 90 -4.62 -12.91 7.81
CA GLY A 90 -4.16 -13.19 9.17
C GLY A 90 -3.36 -14.49 9.31
N LYS A 91 -2.95 -15.12 8.21
CA LYS A 91 -2.15 -16.36 8.19
C LYS A 91 -0.66 -16.05 8.25
N ILE A 92 -0.27 -15.37 9.33
CA ILE A 92 1.05 -14.75 9.53
C ILE A 92 2.19 -15.78 9.49
N ASP A 93 2.02 -16.90 10.18
CA ASP A 93 3.03 -17.97 10.23
C ASP A 93 3.24 -18.61 8.85
N GLU A 94 2.17 -18.80 8.09
CA GLU A 94 2.26 -19.33 6.73
C GLU A 94 2.95 -18.35 5.79
N ALA A 95 2.60 -17.05 5.87
CA ALA A 95 3.28 -16.01 5.11
C ALA A 95 4.79 -16.04 5.40
N TYR A 96 5.18 -16.20 6.67
CA TYR A 96 6.58 -16.34 7.06
C TYR A 96 7.23 -17.62 6.51
N HIS A 97 6.60 -18.78 6.64
CA HIS A 97 7.19 -20.00 6.10
C HIS A 97 7.42 -19.91 4.59
N LEU A 98 6.47 -19.32 3.86
CA LEU A 98 6.58 -19.08 2.44
C LEU A 98 7.77 -18.15 2.13
N THR A 99 7.97 -17.08 2.92
CA THR A 99 9.11 -16.17 2.77
C THR A 99 10.48 -16.87 2.87
N ARG A 100 10.59 -17.90 3.70
CA ARG A 100 11.85 -18.65 3.89
C ARG A 100 12.12 -19.67 2.80
N GLN A 101 11.09 -20.07 2.06
CA GLN A 101 11.18 -21.04 0.96
C GLN A 101 11.53 -20.39 -0.38
N MET A 102 11.55 -19.05 -0.44
CA MET A 102 11.89 -18.32 -1.65
C MET A 102 13.33 -18.67 -2.09
N PRO A 103 13.52 -19.25 -3.29
CA PRO A 103 14.85 -19.67 -3.76
C PRO A 103 15.72 -18.50 -4.24
N MET A 104 15.21 -17.28 -4.14
CA MET A 104 15.80 -16.07 -4.69
C MET A 104 16.61 -15.37 -3.60
N GLU A 105 17.92 -15.24 -3.78
CA GLU A 105 18.71 -14.33 -2.95
C GLU A 105 18.23 -12.88 -3.21
N PRO A 106 18.02 -12.06 -2.16
CA PRO A 106 17.66 -10.65 -2.33
C PRO A 106 18.76 -9.94 -3.11
N ASN A 107 18.48 -9.69 -4.39
CA ASN A 107 19.50 -9.42 -5.40
C ASN A 107 20.21 -8.08 -5.09
N GLU A 108 21.46 -8.12 -4.63
CA GLU A 108 22.28 -6.94 -4.28
C GLU A 108 22.49 -5.92 -5.43
N ARG A 109 22.15 -6.29 -6.66
CA ARG A 109 22.37 -5.48 -7.87
C ARG A 109 21.12 -4.84 -8.48
N VAL A 110 19.94 -5.04 -7.91
CA VAL A 110 18.70 -4.41 -8.39
C VAL A 110 18.32 -3.28 -7.43
N TRP A 111 19.18 -2.27 -7.34
CA TRP A 111 18.92 -1.04 -6.58
C TRP A 111 17.89 -0.11 -7.24
N VAL A 112 16.93 -0.61 -8.03
CA VAL A 112 15.82 0.20 -8.55
C VAL A 112 14.60 -0.67 -8.93
N SER A 113 14.09 -1.50 -8.01
CA SER A 113 12.64 -1.74 -8.05
C SER A 113 12.04 -1.49 -6.68
N SER A 114 11.02 -0.64 -6.64
CA SER A 114 10.15 -0.38 -5.50
C SER A 114 9.49 -1.66 -4.94
N GLU A 115 9.61 -2.78 -5.64
CA GLU A 115 8.94 -4.04 -5.35
C GLU A 115 9.70 -4.89 -4.31
N GLN A 116 11.05 -4.81 -4.26
CA GLN A 116 11.83 -5.54 -3.23
C GLN A 116 11.73 -4.91 -1.85
N SER A 117 11.68 -3.57 -1.76
CA SER A 117 11.43 -2.90 -0.48
C SER A 117 9.99 -3.12 -0.01
N GLY A 118 9.04 -3.18 -0.95
CA GLY A 118 7.63 -3.49 -0.69
C GLY A 118 7.45 -4.80 0.08
N TYR A 119 8.21 -5.83 -0.27
CA TYR A 119 8.18 -7.13 0.41
C TYR A 119 8.58 -7.07 1.90
N TYR A 120 9.75 -6.50 2.21
CA TYR A 120 10.20 -6.42 3.61
C TYR A 120 9.31 -5.50 4.44
N VAL A 121 8.80 -4.42 3.83
CA VAL A 121 7.84 -3.53 4.46
C VAL A 121 6.52 -4.26 4.73
N LEU A 122 6.02 -5.03 3.77
CA LEU A 122 4.81 -5.84 3.91
C LEU A 122 4.97 -6.89 5.02
N LEU A 123 6.08 -7.62 5.03
CA LEU A 123 6.39 -8.61 6.05
C LEU A 123 6.51 -7.96 7.45
N SER A 124 7.19 -6.81 7.54
CA SER A 124 7.28 -6.03 8.78
C SER A 124 5.90 -5.58 9.27
N ASN A 125 5.01 -5.12 8.38
CA ASN A 125 3.64 -4.73 8.73
C ASN A 125 2.79 -5.93 9.17
N ILE A 126 2.95 -7.08 8.50
CA ILE A 126 2.30 -8.35 8.84
C ILE A 126 2.67 -8.77 10.28
N TYR A 127 3.96 -8.71 10.64
CA TYR A 127 4.39 -9.00 12.01
C TYR A 127 3.92 -7.97 13.03
N ALA A 128 3.94 -6.68 12.69
CA ALA A 128 3.45 -5.62 13.56
C ALA A 128 1.96 -5.83 13.88
N LYS A 129 1.13 -6.15 12.87
CA LYS A 129 -0.29 -6.46 13.05
C LYS A 129 -0.52 -7.71 13.91
N ALA A 130 0.44 -8.63 13.93
CA ALA A 130 0.40 -9.85 14.73
C ALA A 130 1.00 -9.67 16.14
N GLY A 131 1.48 -8.47 16.51
CA GLY A 131 2.19 -8.23 17.76
C GLY A 131 3.56 -8.92 17.87
N ARG A 132 4.12 -9.39 16.75
CA ARG A 132 5.38 -10.14 16.68
C ARG A 132 6.59 -9.21 16.54
N TRP A 133 6.86 -8.41 17.57
CA TRP A 133 7.86 -7.33 17.51
C TRP A 133 9.30 -7.79 17.30
N GLN A 134 9.68 -8.95 17.85
CA GLN A 134 11.01 -9.52 17.62
C GLN A 134 11.27 -9.83 16.14
N ASP A 135 10.23 -10.25 15.43
CA ASP A 135 10.29 -10.50 13.99
C ASP A 135 10.29 -9.20 13.18
N VAL A 136 9.55 -8.17 13.63
CA VAL A 136 9.63 -6.80 13.08
C VAL A 136 11.06 -6.29 13.14
N GLU A 137 11.73 -6.40 14.29
CA GLU A 137 13.13 -6.00 14.46
C GLU A 137 14.07 -6.79 13.56
N THR A 138 13.86 -8.10 13.46
CA THR A 138 14.65 -8.97 12.58
C THR A 138 14.55 -8.52 11.12
N VAL A 139 13.33 -8.27 10.64
CA VAL A 139 13.08 -7.76 9.29
C VAL A 139 13.72 -6.39 9.08
N ARG A 140 13.58 -5.46 10.03
CA ARG A 140 14.20 -4.13 9.97
C ARG A 140 15.73 -4.21 9.96
N SER A 141 16.32 -5.14 10.71
CA SER A 141 17.77 -5.39 10.71
C SER A 141 18.25 -5.95 9.37
N ILE A 142 17.49 -6.87 8.77
CA ILE A 142 17.77 -7.37 7.41
C ILE A 142 17.68 -6.23 6.39
N MET A 143 16.65 -5.38 6.47
CA MET A 143 16.53 -4.21 5.60
C MET A 143 17.74 -3.28 5.73
N SER A 144 18.15 -2.96 6.96
CA SER A 144 19.29 -2.09 7.25
C SER A 144 20.61 -2.66 6.74
N SER A 145 20.90 -3.94 7.04
CA SER A 145 22.14 -4.62 6.61
C SER A 145 22.23 -4.75 5.09
N LYS A 146 21.10 -4.83 4.39
CA LYS A 146 21.03 -4.86 2.92
C LYS A 146 20.89 -3.48 2.28
N GLY A 147 20.91 -2.41 3.07
CA GLY A 147 20.75 -1.03 2.60
C GLY A 147 19.36 -0.72 2.02
N ILE A 148 18.38 -1.60 2.21
CA ILE A 148 17.02 -1.44 1.71
C ILE A 148 16.34 -0.29 2.45
N LYS A 149 16.08 0.80 1.72
CA LYS A 149 15.37 1.96 2.27
C LYS A 149 13.89 1.89 1.89
N LYS A 150 13.02 2.06 2.90
CA LYS A 150 11.60 2.33 2.68
C LYS A 150 11.47 3.69 1.99
N ILE A 151 10.75 3.75 0.88
CA ILE A 151 10.36 5.03 0.28
C ILE A 151 9.34 5.66 1.24
N PRO A 152 9.60 6.83 1.82
CA PRO A 152 8.65 7.47 2.71
C PRO A 152 7.40 7.87 1.92
N GLY A 153 6.25 7.75 2.56
CA GLY A 153 5.02 8.33 2.02
C GLY A 153 5.17 9.85 1.96
N ASN A 154 4.87 10.43 0.81
CA ASN A 154 4.89 11.87 0.60
C ASN A 154 3.58 12.34 -0.03
N SER A 155 3.24 13.60 0.25
CA SER A 155 2.10 14.27 -0.34
C SER A 155 2.59 15.49 -1.09
N ASN A 156 2.18 15.62 -2.34
CA ASN A 156 2.51 16.78 -3.17
C ASN A 156 1.28 17.64 -3.36
N VAL A 157 1.47 18.95 -3.25
CA VAL A 157 0.46 19.97 -3.59
C VAL A 157 1.02 20.87 -4.67
N GLU A 158 0.19 21.17 -5.67
CA GLU A 158 0.54 22.06 -6.77
C GLU A 158 -0.18 23.41 -6.61
N ILE A 159 0.59 24.50 -6.47
CA ILE A 159 0.07 25.86 -6.33
C ILE A 159 0.87 26.76 -7.29
N ASN A 160 0.17 27.50 -8.16
CA ASN A 160 0.79 28.41 -9.12
C ASN A 160 1.94 27.77 -9.95
N GLY A 161 1.74 26.53 -10.40
CA GLY A 161 2.72 25.77 -11.19
C GLY A 161 3.95 25.28 -10.41
N HIS A 162 3.97 25.44 -9.08
CA HIS A 162 5.02 24.93 -8.21
C HIS A 162 4.50 23.74 -7.42
N VAL A 163 5.32 22.68 -7.36
CA VAL A 163 5.02 21.46 -6.60
C VAL A 163 5.75 21.53 -5.26
N TYR A 164 4.99 21.41 -4.18
CA TYR A 164 5.50 21.34 -2.81
C TYR A 164 5.31 19.93 -2.27
N THR A 165 6.37 19.32 -1.77
CA THR A 165 6.38 17.95 -1.26
C THR A 165 6.47 17.97 0.27
N PHE A 166 5.61 17.22 0.93
CA PHE A 166 5.60 17.05 2.38
C PHE A 166 5.83 15.59 2.76
N LEU A 167 6.62 15.38 3.80
CA LEU A 167 6.72 14.10 4.53
C LEU A 167 5.90 14.15 5.82
N ALA A 168 5.65 12.99 6.43
CA ALA A 168 5.04 12.97 7.77
C ALA A 168 5.98 13.64 8.78
N GLY A 169 5.47 14.58 9.58
CA GLY A 169 6.27 15.35 10.53
C GLY A 169 7.29 16.30 9.90
N ASP A 170 7.16 16.63 8.61
CA ASP A 170 8.08 17.53 7.92
C ASP A 170 8.05 18.94 8.55
N GLN A 171 9.23 19.48 8.82
CA GLN A 171 9.42 20.84 9.36
C GLN A 171 10.42 21.65 8.52
N SER A 172 10.85 21.13 7.36
CA SER A 172 11.86 21.76 6.51
C SER A 172 11.34 23.01 5.76
N HIS A 173 10.02 23.13 5.62
CA HIS A 173 9.40 24.25 4.92
C HIS A 173 9.51 25.56 5.72
N THR A 174 9.68 26.70 5.03
CA THR A 174 9.82 28.02 5.66
C THR A 174 8.59 28.43 6.48
N GLN A 175 7.39 28.08 6.00
CA GLN A 175 6.10 28.28 6.69
C GLN A 175 5.76 27.16 7.69
N SER A 176 6.71 26.32 8.11
CA SER A 176 6.45 25.18 9.00
C SER A 176 5.67 25.61 10.26
N LYS A 177 6.06 26.71 10.91
CA LYS A 177 5.39 27.18 12.13
C LYS A 177 3.91 27.51 11.89
N GLU A 178 3.61 28.18 10.79
CA GLU A 178 2.25 28.56 10.41
C GLU A 178 1.41 27.33 10.04
N ILE A 179 2.00 26.36 9.33
CA ILE A 179 1.35 25.10 8.97
C ILE A 179 0.94 24.33 10.23
N TYR A 180 1.84 24.15 11.20
CA TYR A 180 1.52 23.39 12.41
C TYR A 180 0.49 24.11 13.28
N LYS A 181 0.59 25.45 13.37
CA LYS A 181 -0.42 26.24 14.10
C LYS A 181 -1.81 26.10 13.50
N GLU A 182 -1.93 26.18 12.18
CA GLU A 182 -3.24 26.04 11.50
C GLU A 182 -3.74 24.60 11.53
N LEU A 183 -2.83 23.63 11.47
CA LEU A 183 -3.15 22.21 11.66
C LEU A 183 -3.78 21.95 13.03
N ASP A 184 -3.23 22.52 14.11
CA ASP A 184 -3.80 22.38 15.46
C ASP A 184 -5.24 22.94 15.53
N VAL A 185 -5.48 24.09 14.90
CA VAL A 185 -6.81 24.70 14.79
C VAL A 185 -7.78 23.79 14.03
N LEU A 186 -7.36 23.26 12.88
CA LEU A 186 -8.17 22.36 12.07
C LEU A 186 -8.47 21.05 12.82
N VAL A 187 -7.48 20.47 13.52
CA VAL A 187 -7.68 19.27 14.33
C VAL A 187 -8.69 19.53 15.44
N GLY A 188 -8.63 20.67 16.13
CA GLY A 188 -9.64 21.07 17.11
C GLY A 188 -11.05 21.12 16.52
N ARG A 189 -11.23 21.80 15.38
CA ARG A 189 -12.52 21.89 14.68
C ARG A 189 -13.00 20.54 14.16
N MET A 190 -12.10 19.66 13.73
CA MET A 190 -12.45 18.30 13.35
C MET A 190 -12.99 17.50 14.55
N LYS A 191 -12.35 17.60 15.73
CA LYS A 191 -12.80 16.93 16.96
C LYS A 191 -14.22 17.38 17.37
N GLU A 192 -14.55 18.66 17.22
CA GLU A 192 -15.91 19.18 17.44
C GLU A 192 -16.96 18.55 16.50
N LEU A 193 -16.56 18.11 15.31
CA LEU A 193 -17.40 17.40 14.35
C LEU A 193 -17.39 15.86 14.53
N GLY A 194 -16.83 15.37 15.63
CA GLY A 194 -16.77 13.94 15.96
C GLY A 194 -15.60 13.18 15.33
N TYR A 195 -14.53 13.87 14.92
CA TYR A 195 -13.30 13.22 14.50
C TYR A 195 -12.66 12.45 15.66
N MET A 196 -12.43 11.16 15.43
CA MET A 196 -11.65 10.30 16.31
C MET A 196 -10.49 9.70 15.49
N PRO A 197 -9.22 9.92 15.87
CA PRO A 197 -8.09 9.32 15.19
C PRO A 197 -8.16 7.79 15.20
N GLU A 198 -7.90 7.14 14.06
CA GLU A 198 -7.86 5.67 13.96
C GLU A 198 -6.51 5.12 14.47
N THR A 199 -6.36 4.94 15.79
CA THR A 199 -5.09 4.49 16.41
C THR A 199 -4.78 3.00 16.26
N ASP A 200 -5.75 2.19 15.81
CA ASP A 200 -5.64 0.72 15.63
C ASP A 200 -4.57 0.28 14.61
N SER A 201 -4.02 1.22 13.83
CA SER A 201 -3.00 0.94 12.80
C SER A 201 -1.60 1.46 13.15
N ALA A 202 -1.41 2.07 14.32
CA ALA A 202 -0.12 2.55 14.79
C ALA A 202 0.61 1.49 15.64
N LEU A 203 1.95 1.52 15.58
CA LEU A 203 2.85 0.59 16.30
C LEU A 203 2.41 0.44 17.77
N HIS A 204 2.18 -0.78 18.27
CA HIS A 204 1.73 -1.00 19.67
C HIS A 204 2.78 -0.59 20.72
N ASP A 205 4.02 -0.31 20.32
CA ASP A 205 5.11 0.14 21.20
C ASP A 205 5.11 1.67 21.43
N VAL A 206 4.07 2.36 20.97
CA VAL A 206 3.91 3.81 21.09
C VAL A 206 2.68 4.07 21.95
N GLU A 207 2.80 4.92 22.98
CA GLU A 207 1.66 5.28 23.84
C GLU A 207 0.50 5.84 22.98
N GLU A 208 -0.75 5.62 23.36
CA GLU A 208 -1.92 6.04 22.55
C GLU A 208 -1.91 7.54 22.21
N GLU A 209 -1.39 8.37 23.12
CA GLU A 209 -1.18 9.81 22.91
C GLU A 209 -0.12 10.12 21.84
N ASP A 210 0.95 9.33 21.79
CA ASP A 210 1.99 9.44 20.77
C ASP A 210 1.51 8.93 19.40
N LYS A 211 0.59 7.94 19.37
CA LYS A 211 -0.07 7.47 18.13
C LYS A 211 -0.96 8.55 17.53
N GLU A 212 -1.76 9.24 18.34
CA GLU A 212 -2.55 10.39 17.90
C GLU A 212 -1.66 11.53 17.36
N CYS A 213 -0.55 11.82 18.05
CA CYS A 213 0.41 12.84 17.63
C CYS A 213 1.02 12.51 16.26
N HIS A 214 1.36 11.24 16.00
CA HIS A 214 1.89 10.81 14.71
C HIS A 214 0.86 10.90 13.57
N LEU A 215 -0.42 10.57 13.84
CA LEU A 215 -1.50 10.69 12.87
C LEU A 215 -1.81 12.15 12.54
N ALA A 216 -1.69 13.06 13.52
CA ALA A 216 -1.94 14.49 13.30
C ALA A 216 -1.00 15.09 12.25
N VAL A 217 0.26 14.65 12.23
CA VAL A 217 1.32 15.20 11.37
C VAL A 217 1.55 14.41 10.08
N HIS A 218 0.56 13.63 9.63
CA HIS A 218 0.63 12.97 8.34
C HIS A 218 0.84 13.95 7.18
N SER A 219 1.58 13.51 6.15
CA SER A 219 1.97 14.37 5.03
C SER A 219 0.78 14.97 4.30
N GLU A 220 -0.36 14.26 4.22
CA GLU A 220 -1.59 14.76 3.62
C GLU A 220 -2.11 15.98 4.37
N LYS A 221 -2.14 15.93 5.70
CA LYS A 221 -2.68 17.02 6.53
C LYS A 221 -1.80 18.26 6.40
N LEU A 222 -0.48 18.09 6.43
CA LEU A 222 0.47 19.18 6.18
C LEU A 222 0.28 19.80 4.79
N ALA A 223 0.14 18.98 3.76
CA ALA A 223 -0.11 19.45 2.40
C ALA A 223 -1.47 20.17 2.25
N ILE A 224 -2.53 19.67 2.89
CA ILE A 224 -3.85 20.32 2.91
C ILE A 224 -3.76 21.69 3.58
N VAL A 225 -3.15 21.77 4.77
CA VAL A 225 -3.02 23.02 5.52
C VAL A 225 -2.21 24.03 4.72
N PHE A 226 -1.07 23.62 4.17
CA PHE A 226 -0.25 24.48 3.32
C PHE A 226 -1.05 25.01 2.12
N ALA A 227 -1.87 24.16 1.50
CA ALA A 227 -2.73 24.56 0.40
C ALA A 227 -3.78 25.59 0.82
N ILE A 228 -4.43 25.39 1.96
CA ILE A 228 -5.42 26.34 2.51
C ILE A 228 -4.77 27.70 2.78
N LEU A 229 -3.59 27.71 3.39
CA LEU A 229 -2.87 28.95 3.72
C LEU A 229 -2.41 29.73 2.49
N ASN A 230 -2.16 29.05 1.36
CA ASN A 230 -1.55 29.65 0.17
C ASN A 230 -2.50 29.73 -1.04
N THR A 231 -3.79 29.45 -0.86
CA THR A 231 -4.81 29.59 -1.91
C THR A 231 -5.95 30.51 -1.47
N LYS A 232 -6.72 31.01 -2.43
CA LYS A 232 -7.88 31.88 -2.14
C LYS A 232 -9.09 31.02 -1.74
N PRO A 233 -9.99 31.50 -0.86
CA PRO A 233 -11.26 30.82 -0.60
C PRO A 233 -11.98 30.45 -1.90
N GLY A 234 -12.52 29.23 -1.96
CA GLY A 234 -13.16 28.67 -3.16
C GLY A 234 -12.19 28.13 -4.23
N SER A 235 -10.87 28.18 -4.02
CA SER A 235 -9.91 27.55 -4.93
C SER A 235 -9.95 26.03 -4.82
N THR A 236 -9.90 25.32 -5.94
CA THR A 236 -9.74 23.86 -5.93
C THR A 236 -8.31 23.49 -5.55
N ILE A 237 -8.17 22.73 -4.46
CA ILE A 237 -6.89 22.18 -4.00
C ILE A 237 -6.74 20.76 -4.55
N ARG A 238 -5.58 20.45 -5.14
CA ARG A 238 -5.22 19.09 -5.57
C ARG A 238 -4.01 18.59 -4.81
N ILE A 239 -4.17 17.42 -4.20
CA ILE A 239 -3.09 16.74 -3.47
C ILE A 239 -2.91 15.37 -4.07
N THR A 240 -1.67 15.03 -4.38
CA THR A 240 -1.28 13.71 -4.88
C THR A 240 -0.40 13.02 -3.86
N LYS A 241 -0.50 11.69 -3.75
CA LYS A 241 0.28 10.89 -2.80
C LYS A 241 0.95 9.75 -3.55
N ASN A 242 2.19 9.42 -3.16
CA ASN A 242 2.93 8.30 -3.75
C ASN A 242 2.55 6.92 -3.18
N ILE A 243 1.68 6.88 -2.17
CA ILE A 243 1.15 5.66 -1.55
C ILE A 243 -0.37 5.82 -1.32
N ARG A 244 -1.06 4.72 -1.01
CA ARG A 244 -2.49 4.73 -0.67
C ARG A 244 -2.73 5.65 0.55
N VAL A 245 -3.75 6.50 0.47
CA VAL A 245 -4.22 7.35 1.58
C VAL A 245 -4.76 6.44 2.70
N CYS A 246 -4.35 6.68 3.95
CA CYS A 246 -4.85 5.93 5.09
C CYS A 246 -6.30 6.34 5.46
N GLY A 247 -7.01 5.48 6.21
CA GLY A 247 -8.40 5.71 6.63
C GLY A 247 -8.56 7.04 7.38
N ASP A 248 -7.71 7.26 8.38
CA ASP A 248 -7.63 8.51 9.14
C ASP A 248 -7.50 9.77 8.25
N CYS A 249 -6.53 9.80 7.32
CA CYS A 249 -6.34 10.94 6.41
C CYS A 249 -7.53 11.13 5.48
N HIS A 250 -8.20 10.06 5.06
CA HIS A 250 -9.42 10.15 4.26
C HIS A 250 -10.55 10.81 5.07
N VAL A 251 -10.76 10.41 6.33
CA VAL A 251 -11.77 11.00 7.21
C VAL A 251 -11.44 12.47 7.46
N ALA A 252 -10.18 12.78 7.77
CA ALA A 252 -9.71 14.14 8.00
C ALA A 252 -9.95 15.04 6.78
N ALA A 253 -9.60 14.60 5.56
CA ALA A 253 -9.82 15.38 4.34
C ALA A 253 -11.32 15.73 4.13
N LYS A 254 -12.22 14.79 4.44
CA LYS A 254 -13.68 15.00 4.35
C LYS A 254 -14.21 15.97 5.39
N LEU A 255 -13.61 16.01 6.58
CA LEU A 255 -13.99 16.97 7.62
C LEU A 255 -13.41 18.35 7.32
N ILE A 256 -12.13 18.42 6.92
CA ILE A 256 -11.47 19.68 6.55
C ILE A 256 -12.23 20.35 5.41
N SER A 257 -12.72 19.61 4.41
CA SER A 257 -13.51 20.22 3.33
C SER A 257 -14.77 20.92 3.84
N LYS A 258 -15.43 20.40 4.87
CA LYS A 258 -16.61 21.05 5.49
C LYS A 258 -16.24 22.25 6.37
N ILE A 259 -15.03 22.26 6.90
CA ILE A 259 -14.50 23.27 7.83
C ILE A 259 -13.98 24.49 7.07
N ALA A 260 -13.39 24.25 5.89
CA ALA A 260 -12.72 25.23 5.04
C ALA A 260 -13.56 25.71 3.83
N ASP A 261 -14.80 25.21 3.70
CA ASP A 261 -15.81 25.75 2.78
C ASP A 261 -16.22 27.19 3.14
#